data_AF-A0AA94EGK4-F1
#
_entry.id   AF-A0AA94EGK4-F1
#
_cell.length_a   1.000
_cell.length_b   1.000
_cell.length_c   1.000
_cell.angle_alpha   90.00
_cell.angle_beta   90.00
_cell.angle_gamma   90.00
#
_symmetry.space_group_name_H-M   'P 1'
#
loop_
_entity.id
_entity.type
_entity.pdbx_description
1 polymer ?
#
loop_
_entity_poly.entity_id
_entity_poly.type
_entity_poly.pdbx_seq_one_letter_code
_entity_poly.pdbx_strand_id
1 'polypeptide(L)'
;METAFYPYNALAENLTVTDCMHRLKQVINASTIKEVVAWLGVDYSHYKNWKHRRIIPYSLIVPKLLQVGYSVDWLFAPGVKLFYPKPLLSLSDRPAQVIEQQIEYRRYTKAMQKIEPLLKRNRLKNIEHNRTELLSAYLHSYEGWMSLDSSLSFIARATAIEPVPAPLPLSVG
;
A
#
# COMPACT_ATOMS: atom_id res chain seq x y z
N MET A 1 32.05 -10.46 -4.31
CA MET A 1 30.66 -10.68 -3.89
C MET A 1 30.39 -9.71 -2.75
N GLU A 2 29.71 -8.60 -3.03
CA GLU A 2 29.29 -7.66 -1.98
C GLU A 2 28.24 -8.36 -1.11
N THR A 3 28.57 -8.56 0.16
CA THR A 3 27.61 -8.95 1.18
C THR A 3 26.64 -7.79 1.38
N ALA A 4 25.42 -7.92 0.87
CA ALA A 4 24.36 -6.96 1.12
C ALA A 4 24.19 -6.79 2.63
N PHE A 5 24.54 -5.61 3.14
CA PHE A 5 24.36 -5.25 4.54
C PHE A 5 22.88 -4.97 4.75
N TYR A 6 22.11 -6.01 5.11
CA TYR A 6 20.73 -5.81 5.52
C TYR A 6 20.71 -5.14 6.90
N PRO A 7 20.07 -3.98 7.06
CA PRO A 7 20.07 -3.23 8.32
C PRO A 7 19.32 -3.97 9.45
N TYR A 8 18.55 -5.01 9.10
CA TYR A 8 17.81 -5.84 10.04
C TYR A 8 18.35 -7.27 10.02
N ASN A 9 18.93 -7.71 11.13
CA ASN A 9 19.32 -9.10 11.31
C ASN A 9 18.14 -9.87 11.91
N ALA A 10 17.41 -10.60 11.07
CA ALA A 10 16.29 -11.44 11.50
C ALA A 10 16.70 -12.54 12.50
N LEU A 11 17.99 -12.85 12.62
CA LEU A 11 18.53 -13.80 13.61
C LEU A 11 18.84 -13.14 14.98
N ALA A 12 18.82 -11.80 15.07
CA ALA A 12 19.13 -11.08 16.31
C ALA A 12 17.92 -10.86 17.22
N GLU A 13 16.70 -10.81 16.67
CA GLU A 13 15.46 -10.72 17.45
C GLU A 13 14.66 -12.03 17.36
N ASN A 14 14.77 -12.88 18.38
CA ASN A 14 13.89 -14.03 18.53
C ASN A 14 12.49 -13.57 18.94
N LEU A 15 11.64 -13.24 17.95
CA LEU A 15 10.25 -12.87 18.18
C LEU A 15 9.51 -13.99 18.92
N THR A 16 9.02 -13.72 20.14
CA THR A 16 8.22 -14.69 20.90
C THR A 16 6.72 -14.45 20.71
N VAL A 17 5.91 -15.46 21.01
CA VAL A 17 4.45 -15.29 21.05
C VAL A 17 4.01 -14.22 22.06
N THR A 18 4.78 -14.02 23.14
CA THR A 18 4.45 -12.97 24.12
C THR A 18 4.67 -11.59 23.52
N ASP A 19 5.77 -11.39 22.80
CA ASP A 19 6.06 -10.13 22.09
C ASP A 19 5.00 -9.84 21.02
N CYS A 20 4.60 -10.85 20.24
CA CYS A 20 3.50 -10.72 19.29
C CYS A 20 2.21 -10.26 19.96
N MET A 21 1.81 -10.89 21.06
CA MET A 21 0.58 -10.50 21.77
C MET A 21 0.68 -9.07 22.34
N HIS A 22 1.84 -8.68 22.87
CA HIS A 22 2.06 -7.30 23.34
C HIS A 22 2.00 -6.27 22.22
N ARG A 23 2.59 -6.57 21.05
CA ARG A 23 2.46 -5.71 19.86
C ARG A 23 1.00 -5.61 19.44
N LEU A 24 0.27 -6.74 19.36
CA LEU A 24 -1.14 -6.77 19.00
C LEU A 24 -2.05 -5.98 19.96
N LYS A 25 -1.71 -5.86 21.24
CA LYS A 25 -2.45 -4.98 22.16
C LYS A 25 -2.53 -3.55 21.64
N GLN A 26 -1.47 -3.04 21.02
CA GLN A 26 -1.43 -1.67 20.49
C GLN A 26 -2.36 -1.50 19.28
N VAL A 27 -2.49 -2.54 18.46
CA VAL A 27 -3.36 -2.53 17.27
C VAL A 27 -4.83 -2.35 17.64
N ILE A 28 -5.27 -3.06 18.68
CA ILE A 28 -6.68 -3.08 19.10
C ILE A 28 -6.96 -2.24 20.34
N ASN A 29 -5.97 -1.48 20.81
CA ASN A 29 -6.00 -0.73 22.07
C ASN A 29 -6.48 -1.57 23.28
N ALA A 30 -6.00 -2.80 23.38
CA ALA A 30 -6.36 -3.72 24.46
C ALA A 30 -5.49 -3.52 25.70
N SER A 31 -6.10 -3.65 26.87
CA SER A 31 -5.41 -3.60 28.16
C SER A 31 -4.81 -4.95 28.53
N THR A 32 -5.36 -6.06 28.02
CA THR A 32 -4.98 -7.42 28.40
C THR A 32 -4.73 -8.34 27.20
N ILE A 33 -3.93 -9.40 27.41
CA ILE A 33 -3.75 -10.46 26.39
C ILE A 33 -5.07 -11.22 26.17
N LYS A 34 -5.92 -11.33 27.19
CA LYS A 34 -7.21 -12.02 27.06
C LYS A 34 -8.10 -11.37 25.99
N GLU A 35 -8.12 -10.04 25.93
CA GLU A 35 -8.82 -9.28 24.89
C GLU A 35 -8.23 -9.52 23.50
N VAL A 36 -6.90 -9.58 23.37
CA VAL A 36 -6.22 -9.92 22.10
C VAL A 36 -6.62 -11.31 21.62
N VAL A 37 -6.61 -12.29 22.51
CA VAL A 37 -6.93 -13.69 22.18
C VAL A 37 -8.41 -13.84 21.82
N ALA A 38 -9.30 -13.12 22.51
CA ALA A 38 -10.71 -13.03 22.14
C ALA A 38 -10.91 -12.38 20.77
N TRP A 39 -10.17 -11.32 20.45
CA TRP A 39 -10.19 -10.68 19.13
C TRP A 39 -9.69 -11.59 18.00
N LEU A 40 -8.71 -12.46 18.30
CA LEU A 40 -8.27 -13.55 17.43
C LEU A 40 -9.31 -14.66 17.28
N GLY A 41 -10.39 -14.66 18.07
CA GLY A 41 -11.50 -15.60 17.98
C GLY A 41 -11.30 -16.90 18.74
N VAL A 42 -10.42 -16.92 19.75
CA VAL A 42 -10.11 -18.12 20.55
C VAL A 42 -10.11 -17.84 22.05
N ASP A 43 -10.09 -18.91 22.84
CA ASP A 43 -10.01 -18.82 24.29
C ASP A 43 -8.58 -18.59 24.81
N TYR A 44 -8.47 -18.00 26.00
CA TYR A 44 -7.19 -17.76 26.68
C TYR A 44 -6.34 -19.02 26.92
N SER A 45 -6.97 -20.21 26.97
CA SER A 45 -6.27 -21.50 27.04
C SER A 45 -5.33 -21.73 25.84
N HIS A 46 -5.71 -21.25 24.65
CA HIS A 46 -4.88 -21.34 23.45
C HIS A 46 -3.59 -20.55 23.61
N TYR A 47 -3.66 -19.34 24.18
CA TYR A 47 -2.46 -18.56 24.47
C TYR A 47 -1.50 -19.27 25.44
N LYS A 48 -2.03 -19.92 26.50
CA LYS A 48 -1.19 -20.71 27.41
C LYS A 48 -0.47 -21.84 26.67
N ASN A 49 -1.18 -22.55 25.79
CA ASN A 49 -0.62 -23.63 24.98
C ASN A 49 0.45 -23.12 24.00
N TRP A 50 0.19 -22.01 23.30
CA TRP A 50 1.13 -21.37 22.38
C TRP A 50 2.39 -20.88 23.09
N LYS A 51 2.23 -20.26 24.26
CA LYS A 51 3.35 -19.81 25.12
C LYS A 51 4.21 -20.99 25.56
N HIS A 52 3.60 -22.07 26.03
CA HIS A 52 4.32 -23.26 26.47
C HIS A 52 5.09 -23.93 25.31
N ARG A 53 4.45 -24.07 24.15
CA ARG A 53 5.04 -24.69 22.95
C ARG A 53 5.94 -23.75 22.14
N ARG A 54 6.00 -22.46 22.50
CA ARG A 54 6.71 -21.40 21.77
C ARG A 54 6.28 -21.29 20.30
N ILE A 55 4.98 -21.45 20.04
CA ILE A 55 4.40 -21.38 18.69
C ILE A 55 3.67 -20.05 18.53
N ILE A 56 3.90 -19.35 17.41
CA ILE A 56 3.16 -18.14 17.06
C ILE A 56 2.03 -18.51 16.09
N PRO A 57 0.77 -18.17 16.39
CA PRO A 57 -0.38 -18.54 15.56
C PRO A 57 -0.55 -17.58 14.36
N TYR A 58 0.40 -17.59 13.42
CA TYR A 58 0.39 -16.69 12.26
C TYR A 58 -0.89 -16.79 11.42
N SER A 59 -1.47 -17.99 11.31
CA SER A 59 -2.72 -18.23 10.59
C SER A 59 -3.92 -17.47 11.17
N LEU A 60 -3.88 -17.11 12.46
CA LEU A 60 -4.91 -16.29 13.10
C LEU A 60 -4.55 -14.80 13.09
N ILE A 61 -3.27 -14.49 13.33
CA ILE A 61 -2.79 -13.11 13.46
C ILE A 61 -2.81 -12.38 12.11
N VAL A 62 -2.26 -13.00 11.06
CA VAL A 62 -2.08 -12.32 9.76
C VAL A 62 -3.41 -11.90 9.15
N PRO A 63 -4.46 -12.75 9.04
CA PRO A 63 -5.74 -12.32 8.49
C PRO A 63 -6.37 -11.17 9.28
N LYS A 64 -6.26 -11.19 10.61
CA LYS A 64 -6.82 -10.17 11.49
C LYS A 64 -6.09 -8.83 11.36
N LEU A 65 -4.76 -8.84 11.22
CA LEU A 65 -3.99 -7.62 10.94
C LEU A 65 -4.38 -7.01 9.58
N LEU A 66 -4.49 -7.85 8.54
CA LEU A 66 -4.89 -7.40 7.21
C LEU A 66 -6.31 -6.84 7.19
N GLN A 67 -7.24 -7.41 7.97
CA GLN A 67 -8.61 -6.89 8.12
C GLN A 67 -8.66 -5.48 8.71
N VAL A 68 -7.74 -5.14 9.62
CA VAL A 68 -7.66 -3.81 10.25
C VAL A 68 -6.73 -2.86 9.46
N GLY A 69 -6.12 -3.34 8.37
CA GLY A 69 -5.27 -2.54 7.50
C GLY A 69 -3.84 -2.31 8.03
N TYR A 70 -3.37 -3.15 8.95
CA TYR A 70 -1.99 -3.10 9.44
C TYR A 70 -1.07 -3.99 8.61
N SER A 71 0.11 -3.48 8.25
CA SER A 71 1.13 -4.26 7.55
C SER A 71 1.63 -5.39 8.44
N VAL A 72 1.86 -6.55 7.83
CA VAL A 72 2.43 -7.72 8.49
C VAL A 72 3.89 -7.44 8.90
N ASP A 73 4.62 -6.65 8.12
CA ASP A 73 6.01 -6.28 8.38
C ASP A 73 6.19 -5.59 9.73
N TRP A 74 5.23 -4.74 10.10
CA TRP A 74 5.22 -4.02 11.37
C TRP A 74 5.21 -4.98 12.57
N LEU A 75 4.54 -6.14 12.45
CA LEU A 75 4.50 -7.14 13.51
C LEU A 75 5.88 -7.74 13.76
N PHE A 76 6.69 -7.90 12.71
CA PHE A 76 7.99 -8.56 12.77
C PHE A 76 9.13 -7.58 13.07
N ALA A 77 9.14 -6.44 12.37
CA ALA A 77 10.19 -5.44 12.44
C ALA A 77 9.59 -4.04 12.71
N PRO A 78 9.10 -3.78 13.94
CA PRO A 78 8.48 -2.51 14.28
C PRO A 78 9.51 -1.38 14.19
N GLY A 79 9.12 -0.28 13.57
CA GLY A 79 10.02 0.87 13.36
C GLY A 79 11.06 0.68 12.25
N VAL A 80 11.06 -0.46 11.57
CA VAL A 80 11.96 -0.73 10.43
C VAL A 80 11.20 -0.57 9.12
N LYS A 81 11.74 0.26 8.22
CA LYS A 81 11.25 0.35 6.85
C LYS A 81 11.80 -0.82 6.04
N LEU A 82 10.99 -1.86 5.84
CA LEU A 82 11.36 -2.98 4.98
C LEU A 82 11.22 -2.60 3.49
N PHE A 83 12.14 -3.12 2.68
CA PHE A 83 12.07 -2.98 1.23
C PHE A 83 11.15 -4.05 0.67
N TYR A 84 10.10 -3.65 -0.06
CA TYR A 84 9.31 -4.58 -0.84
C TYR A 84 10.13 -4.98 -2.08
N PRO A 85 10.40 -6.28 -2.28
CA PRO A 85 11.11 -6.71 -3.47
C PRO A 85 10.25 -6.34 -4.69
N LYS A 86 10.87 -5.67 -5.66
CA LYS A 86 10.25 -5.54 -6.98
C LYS A 86 10.15 -6.96 -7.53
N PRO A 87 8.98 -7.41 -8.01
CA PRO A 87 8.87 -8.72 -8.61
C PRO A 87 9.92 -8.80 -9.72
N LEU A 88 10.87 -9.73 -9.58
CA LEU A 88 11.69 -10.15 -10.70
C LEU A 88 10.71 -10.78 -11.67
N LEU A 89 10.30 -10.02 -12.68
CA LEU A 89 9.51 -10.53 -13.80
C LEU A 89 10.30 -11.72 -14.33
N SER A 90 9.82 -12.93 -14.05
CA SER A 90 10.44 -14.14 -14.55
C SER A 90 10.38 -14.08 -16.07
N LEU A 91 11.56 -13.91 -16.66
CA LEU A 91 11.83 -14.10 -18.07
C LEU A 91 11.53 -15.57 -18.38
N SER A 92 10.27 -15.85 -18.66
CA SER A 92 9.86 -17.04 -19.39
C SER A 92 9.93 -16.67 -20.86
N ASP A 93 10.71 -17.43 -21.64
CA ASP A 93 11.06 -17.25 -23.06
C ASP A 93 9.87 -16.92 -23.97
N ARG A 94 9.47 -15.65 -23.96
CA ARG A 94 8.59 -14.99 -24.90
C ARG A 94 9.18 -13.59 -25.10
N PRO A 95 9.15 -13.00 -26.31
CA PRO A 95 9.82 -11.72 -26.55
C PRO A 95 9.27 -10.68 -25.57
N ALA A 96 10.07 -10.34 -24.56
CA ALA A 96 9.67 -9.63 -23.35
C ALA A 96 8.95 -8.31 -23.66
N GLN A 97 9.30 -7.68 -24.78
CA GLN A 97 8.70 -6.44 -25.28
C GLN A 97 7.20 -6.56 -25.54
N VAL A 98 6.70 -7.68 -26.08
CA VAL A 98 5.27 -7.79 -26.44
C VAL A 98 4.39 -8.00 -25.20
N ILE A 99 4.89 -8.72 -24.20
CA ILE A 99 4.14 -9.00 -22.96
C ILE A 99 4.16 -7.78 -22.04
N GLU A 100 5.29 -7.10 -21.91
CA GLU A 100 5.43 -5.89 -21.11
C GLU A 100 4.56 -4.76 -21.67
N GLN A 101 4.61 -4.53 -22.99
CA GLN A 101 3.73 -3.57 -23.67
C GLN A 101 2.26 -3.93 -23.50
N GLN A 102 1.88 -5.21 -23.55
CA GLN A 102 0.49 -5.61 -23.32
C GLN A 102 0.04 -5.43 -21.86
N ILE A 103 0.92 -5.65 -20.88
CA ILE A 103 0.62 -5.44 -19.46
C ILE A 103 0.52 -3.95 -19.15
N GLU A 104 1.47 -3.15 -19.62
CA GLU A 104 1.45 -1.69 -19.52
C GLU A 104 0.21 -1.12 -20.21
N TYR A 105 -0.10 -1.57 -21.43
CA TYR A 105 -1.29 -1.15 -22.16
C TYR A 105 -2.59 -1.51 -21.41
N ARG A 106 -2.67 -2.71 -20.83
CA ARG A 106 -3.84 -3.11 -20.01
C ARG A 106 -3.96 -2.27 -18.74
N ARG A 107 -2.85 -1.95 -18.07
CA ARG A 107 -2.83 -1.09 -16.88
C ARG A 107 -3.24 0.34 -17.22
N TYR A 108 -2.65 0.89 -18.28
CA TYR A 108 -2.99 2.21 -18.82
C TYR A 108 -4.47 2.29 -19.21
N THR A 109 -4.99 1.31 -19.93
CA THR A 109 -6.40 1.26 -20.35
C THR A 109 -7.33 1.26 -19.14
N LYS A 110 -7.04 0.44 -18.12
CA LYS A 110 -7.83 0.42 -16.87
C LYS A 110 -7.77 1.74 -16.10
N ALA A 111 -6.59 2.36 -16.03
CA ALA A 111 -6.43 3.66 -15.39
C ALA A 111 -7.20 4.76 -16.14
N MET A 112 -7.12 4.78 -17.48
CA MET A 112 -7.84 5.74 -18.31
C MET A 112 -9.36 5.60 -18.21
N GLN A 113 -9.90 4.38 -18.09
CA GLN A 113 -11.32 4.16 -17.83
C GLN A 113 -11.81 4.82 -16.53
N LYS A 114 -10.92 5.00 -15.54
CA LYS A 114 -11.21 5.68 -14.27
C LYS A 114 -10.95 7.18 -14.33
N ILE A 115 -9.95 7.62 -15.10
CA ILE A 115 -9.52 9.02 -15.19
C ILE A 115 -10.41 9.84 -16.11
N GLU A 116 -10.86 9.27 -17.23
CA GLU A 116 -11.71 9.97 -18.19
C GLU A 116 -13.02 10.54 -17.59
N PRO A 117 -13.77 9.82 -16.73
CA PRO A 117 -14.93 10.41 -16.07
C PRO A 117 -14.55 11.51 -15.06
N LEU A 118 -13.36 11.45 -14.44
CA LEU A 118 -12.88 12.50 -13.54
C LEU A 118 -12.54 13.78 -14.30
N LEU A 119 -11.92 13.67 -15.48
CA LEU A 119 -11.67 14.81 -16.35
C LEU A 119 -12.97 15.50 -16.77
N LYS A 120 -13.98 14.72 -17.20
CA LYS A 120 -15.30 15.23 -17.59
C LYS A 120 -16.02 15.91 -16.42
N ARG A 121 -16.04 15.27 -15.24
CA ARG A 121 -16.69 15.80 -14.03
C ARG A 121 -16.09 17.13 -13.57
N ASN A 122 -14.77 17.28 -13.66
CA ASN A 122 -14.05 18.46 -13.20
C ASN A 122 -13.81 19.51 -14.30
N ARG A 123 -14.44 19.35 -15.49
CA ARG A 123 -14.28 20.25 -16.65
C ARG A 123 -12.82 20.45 -17.07
N LEU A 124 -11.99 19.44 -16.84
CA LEU A 124 -10.58 19.47 -17.23
C LEU A 124 -10.45 19.07 -18.70
N LYS A 125 -9.64 19.83 -19.45
CA LYS A 125 -9.30 19.45 -20.82
C LYS A 125 -8.57 18.11 -20.80
N ASN A 126 -8.92 17.24 -21.74
CA ASN A 126 -8.29 15.93 -21.90
C ASN A 126 -6.95 16.05 -22.66
N ILE A 127 -6.05 16.89 -22.15
CA ILE A 127 -4.70 17.14 -22.68
C ILE A 127 -3.69 16.23 -22.00
N GLU A 128 -2.55 16.01 -22.66
CA GLU A 128 -1.48 15.12 -22.19
C GLU A 128 -1.08 15.42 -20.74
N HIS A 129 -0.80 16.69 -20.42
CA HIS A 129 -0.44 17.12 -19.07
C HIS A 129 -1.43 16.64 -17.98
N ASN A 130 -2.73 16.90 -18.17
CA ASN A 130 -3.77 16.50 -17.21
C ASN A 130 -3.93 14.98 -17.10
N ARG A 131 -3.74 14.26 -18.21
CA ARG A 131 -3.76 12.80 -18.20
C ARG A 131 -2.58 12.26 -17.40
N THR A 132 -1.37 12.77 -17.64
CA THR A 132 -0.14 12.30 -17.00
C THR A 132 -0.17 12.51 -15.49
N GLU A 133 -0.67 13.65 -15.02
CA GLU A 133 -0.84 13.92 -13.59
C GLU A 133 -1.87 13.00 -12.93
N LEU A 134 -3.04 12.81 -13.55
CA LEU A 134 -4.06 11.90 -12.99
C LEU A 134 -3.65 10.43 -13.07
N LEU A 135 -2.93 10.03 -14.11
CA LEU A 135 -2.36 8.68 -14.28
C LEU A 135 -1.32 8.40 -13.21
N SER A 136 -0.40 9.33 -12.99
CA SER A 136 0.64 9.18 -11.97
C SER A 136 0.03 9.12 -10.57
N ALA A 137 -0.94 9.96 -10.24
CA ALA A 137 -1.67 9.88 -8.96
C ALA A 137 -2.43 8.54 -8.81
N TYR A 138 -3.12 8.08 -9.85
CA TYR A 138 -3.84 6.81 -9.86
C TYR A 138 -2.91 5.61 -9.60
N LEU A 139 -1.78 5.54 -10.32
CA LEU A 139 -0.81 4.46 -10.16
C LEU A 139 -0.19 4.45 -8.76
N HIS A 140 0.15 5.61 -8.21
CA HIS A 140 0.67 5.72 -6.84
C HIS A 140 -0.36 5.28 -5.79
N SER A 141 -1.65 5.59 -5.99
CA SER A 141 -2.71 5.13 -5.08
C SER A 141 -2.95 3.61 -5.14
N TYR A 142 -2.78 2.99 -6.31
CA TYR A 142 -2.98 1.55 -6.50
C TYR A 142 -1.88 0.71 -5.81
N GLU A 143 -0.71 1.30 -5.60
CA GLU A 143 0.39 0.69 -4.83
C GLU A 143 0.19 0.76 -3.30
N GLY A 144 -0.95 1.31 -2.83
CA GLY A 144 -1.35 1.28 -1.42
C GLY A 144 -0.68 2.34 -0.53
N TRP A 145 0.17 3.21 -1.10
CA TRP A 145 0.91 4.23 -0.36
C TRP A 145 0.99 5.53 -1.17
N MET A 146 0.15 6.51 -0.86
CA MET A 146 0.42 7.90 -1.28
C MET A 146 1.05 8.63 -0.10
N SER A 147 2.34 8.96 -0.20
CA SER A 147 3.01 9.74 0.84
C SER A 147 2.41 11.16 0.93
N LEU A 148 2.52 11.81 2.09
CA LEU A 148 2.07 13.20 2.25
C LEU A 148 2.77 14.11 1.23
N ASP A 149 4.09 13.95 1.04
CA ASP A 149 4.87 14.69 0.05
C ASP A 149 4.36 14.45 -1.38
N SER A 150 4.10 13.19 -1.76
CA SER A 150 3.53 12.87 -3.07
C SER A 150 2.15 13.52 -3.25
N SER A 151 1.31 13.47 -2.22
CA SER A 151 -0.03 14.05 -2.22
C SER A 151 0.03 15.57 -2.38
N LEU A 152 0.86 16.24 -1.60
CA LEU A 152 1.08 17.69 -1.68
C LEU A 152 1.71 18.10 -3.01
N SER A 153 2.60 17.27 -3.57
CA SER A 153 3.22 17.49 -4.87
C SER A 153 2.19 17.39 -6.01
N PHE A 154 1.30 16.39 -5.97
CA PHE A 154 0.19 16.27 -6.94
C PHE A 154 -0.78 17.45 -6.83
N ILE A 155 -1.13 17.87 -5.61
CA ILE A 155 -2.00 19.04 -5.39
C ILE A 155 -1.32 20.30 -5.89
N ALA A 156 -0.05 20.54 -5.55
CA ALA A 156 0.71 21.71 -5.98
C ALA A 156 0.80 21.80 -7.51
N ARG A 157 1.08 20.69 -8.20
CA ARG A 157 1.07 20.63 -9.67
C ARG A 157 -0.32 20.86 -10.25
N ALA A 158 -1.36 20.28 -9.66
CA ALA A 158 -2.73 20.49 -10.09
C ALA A 158 -3.21 21.95 -9.90
N THR A 159 -2.76 22.63 -8.84
CA THR A 159 -3.09 24.04 -8.57
C THR A 159 -2.22 25.03 -9.34
N ALA A 160 -1.08 24.60 -9.87
CA ALA A 160 -0.24 25.39 -10.77
C ALA A 160 -0.77 25.42 -12.22
N ILE A 161 -1.82 24.65 -12.52
CA ILE A 161 -2.53 24.69 -13.81
C ILE A 161 -3.37 25.97 -13.86
N GLU A 162 -2.96 26.95 -14.68
CA GLU A 162 -3.80 28.11 -14.96
C GLU A 162 -5.15 27.64 -15.56
N PRO A 163 -6.29 28.04 -14.97
CA PRO A 163 -7.59 27.69 -15.52
C PRO A 163 -7.76 28.33 -16.90
N VAL A 164 -8.22 27.54 -17.87
CA VAL A 164 -8.60 28.05 -19.19
C VAL A 164 -9.65 29.15 -18.97
N PRO A 165 -9.41 30.40 -19.41
CA PRO A 165 -10.37 31.47 -19.21
C PRO A 165 -11.69 31.09 -19.88
N ALA A 166 -12.79 31.26 -19.15
CA ALA A 166 -14.12 31.07 -19.70
C ALA A 166 -14.28 31.95 -20.95
N PRO A 167 -14.88 31.45 -22.05
CA PRO A 167 -15.15 32.30 -23.20
C PRO A 167 -16.00 33.48 -22.72
N LEU A 168 -15.52 34.70 -22.99
CA LEU A 168 -16.24 35.92 -22.69
C LEU A 168 -17.63 35.84 -23.32
N PRO A 169 -18.70 36.22 -22.60
CA PRO A 169 -20.02 36.28 -23.20
C PRO A 169 -19.94 37.20 -24.42
N LEU A 170 -20.41 36.71 -25.57
CA LEU A 170 -20.54 37.50 -26.78
C LEU A 170 -21.33 38.76 -26.43
N SER A 171 -20.66 39.92 -26.51
CA SER A 171 -21.34 41.21 -26.49
C SER A 171 -22.21 41.25 -27.74
N VAL A 172 -23.51 40.98 -27.56
CA VAL A 172 -24.51 41.23 -28.59
C VAL A 172 -24.66 42.75 -28.65
N GLY A 173 -24.03 43.36 -29.66
CA GLY A 173 -24.27 44.73 -30.11
C GLY A 173 -25.00 44.70 -31.43
#